data_AF-A0A7C6EXW5-F1
#
_entry.id   AF-A0A7C6EXW5-F1
#
_cell.length_a   1.000
_cell.length_b   1.000
_cell.length_c   1.000
_cell.angle_alpha   90.00
_cell.angle_beta   90.00
_cell.angle_gamma   90.00
#
_symmetry.space_group_name_H-M   'P 1'
#
loop_
_entity.id
_entity.type
_entity.pdbx_description
1 polymer ?
#
loop_
_entity_poly.entity_id
_entity_poly.type
_entity_poly.pdbx_seq_one_letter_code
_entity_poly.pdbx_strand_id
1 'polypeptide(L)'
;MNYFSGNRILYWIIAILGVFCLSLLAGIYVHYMKGKKLYEQRVQMEQQRHRDIMNNLHLTPEQENAFNLSRDKYFHEAGAVMEQLNAKRNEYIQELTSENPDTTRLKAISEEIGVLHRNLKVLTMRHYMELRRLCNADQQKVLNEMFSRFIQNEGKHRGPGAGKWQKRTSPVDCPWFKEN
;
A
#
# COMPACT_ATOMS: atom_id res chain seq x y z
N MET A 1 10.26 -58.05 17.48
CA MET A 1 11.06 -58.00 16.23
C MET A 1 11.78 -56.65 16.15
N ASN A 2 13.11 -56.72 15.98
CA ASN A 2 14.09 -55.73 15.52
C ASN A 2 14.28 -54.38 16.26
N TYR A 3 15.07 -54.42 17.33
CA TYR A 3 15.74 -53.27 17.96
C TYR A 3 17.18 -53.03 17.45
N PHE A 4 17.66 -53.78 16.45
CA PHE A 4 19.10 -53.86 16.09
C PHE A 4 19.59 -52.84 15.03
N SER A 5 18.80 -51.82 14.68
CA SER A 5 19.17 -50.70 13.79
C SER A 5 19.03 -49.31 14.45
N GLY A 6 18.70 -49.28 15.75
CA GLY A 6 18.27 -48.09 16.49
C GLY A 6 19.25 -46.90 16.46
N ASN A 7 20.56 -47.12 16.64
CA ASN A 7 21.51 -46.01 16.71
C ASN A 7 21.77 -45.37 15.35
N ARG A 8 21.85 -46.17 14.27
CA ARG A 8 22.03 -45.64 12.91
C ARG A 8 20.80 -44.86 12.46
N ILE A 9 19.61 -45.37 12.74
CA ILE A 9 18.34 -44.68 12.45
C ILE A 9 18.21 -43.40 13.29
N LEU A 10 18.62 -43.43 14.57
CA LEU A 10 18.64 -42.24 15.42
C LEU A 10 19.55 -41.13 14.86
N TYR A 11 20.75 -41.48 14.37
CA TYR A 11 21.63 -40.51 13.69
C TYR A 11 20.99 -39.92 12.43
N TRP A 12 20.30 -40.73 11.63
CA TRP A 12 19.56 -40.23 10.46
C TRP A 12 18.42 -39.31 10.86
N ILE A 13 17.66 -39.62 11.92
CA ILE A 13 16.59 -38.76 12.43
C ILE A 13 17.16 -37.43 12.94
N ILE A 14 18.25 -37.46 13.72
CA ILE A 14 18.93 -36.25 14.22
C ILE A 14 19.46 -35.42 13.04
N ALA A 15 20.05 -36.05 12.04
CA ALA A 15 20.55 -35.36 10.84
C ALA A 15 19.41 -34.70 10.06
N ILE A 16 18.30 -35.42 9.84
CA ILE A 16 17.11 -34.88 9.15
C ILE A 16 16.51 -33.71 9.94
N LEU A 17 16.38 -33.85 11.26
CA LEU A 17 15.88 -32.78 12.13
C LEU A 17 16.80 -31.56 12.10
N GLY A 18 18.12 -31.77 12.09
CA GLY A 18 19.10 -30.69 11.96
C GLY A 18 18.96 -29.94 10.63
N VAL A 19 18.82 -30.66 9.51
CA VAL A 19 18.59 -30.06 8.19
C VAL A 19 17.27 -29.28 8.15
N PHE A 20 16.21 -29.79 8.78
CA PHE A 20 14.92 -29.10 8.87
C PHE A 20 14.99 -27.82 9.70
N CYS A 21 15.66 -27.84 10.86
CA CYS A 21 15.88 -26.62 11.65
C CYS A 21 16.70 -25.57 10.88
N LEU A 22 17.76 -26.00 10.17
CA LEU A 22 18.57 -25.10 9.34
C LEU A 22 17.78 -24.49 8.18
N SER A 23 16.89 -25.26 7.54
CA SER A 23 16.06 -24.75 6.45
C SER A 23 15.03 -23.73 6.94
N LEU A 24 14.44 -23.93 8.12
CA LEU A 24 13.55 -22.96 8.76
C LEU A 24 14.29 -21.66 9.10
N LEU A 25 15.48 -21.74 9.70
CA LEU A 25 16.31 -20.58 10.01
C LEU A 25 16.72 -19.80 8.75
N ALA A 26 17.11 -20.51 7.69
CA ALA A 26 17.43 -19.90 6.40
C ALA A 26 16.21 -19.19 5.79
N GLY A 27 15.03 -19.81 5.85
CA GLY A 27 13.77 -19.23 5.39
C GLY A 27 13.42 -17.93 6.11
N ILE A 28 13.51 -17.92 7.45
CA ILE A 28 13.29 -16.72 8.28
C ILE A 28 14.30 -15.63 7.94
N TYR A 29 15.58 -15.98 7.82
CA TYR A 29 16.64 -15.02 7.50
C TYR A 29 16.42 -14.37 6.13
N VAL A 30 16.06 -15.14 5.11
CA VAL A 30 15.72 -14.62 3.77
C VAL A 30 14.50 -13.71 3.82
N HIS A 31 13.45 -14.08 4.55
CA HIS A 31 12.26 -13.25 4.70
C HIS A 31 12.57 -11.92 5.42
N TYR A 32 13.37 -11.98 6.49
CA TYR A 32 13.84 -10.81 7.22
C TYR A 32 14.67 -9.87 6.34
N MET A 33 15.65 -10.41 5.59
CA MET A 33 16.49 -9.62 4.68
C MET A 33 15.68 -8.99 3.54
N LYS A 34 14.69 -9.70 2.98
CA LYS A 34 13.76 -9.14 1.99
C LYS A 34 12.91 -8.01 2.60
N GLY A 35 12.38 -8.21 3.80
CA GLY A 35 11.64 -7.18 4.53
C GLY A 35 12.47 -5.91 4.76
N LYS A 36 13.71 -6.07 5.23
CA LYS A 36 14.65 -4.96 5.44
C LYS A 36 14.96 -4.22 4.13
N LYS A 37 15.28 -4.93 3.05
CA LYS A 37 15.57 -4.32 1.75
C LYS A 37 14.37 -3.55 1.19
N LEU A 38 13.16 -4.10 1.32
CA LEU A 38 11.93 -3.42 0.89
C LEU A 38 11.63 -2.18 1.74
N TYR A 39 11.91 -2.24 3.04
CA TYR A 39 11.80 -1.09 3.94
C TYR A 39 12.80 0.02 3.54
N GLU A 40 14.08 -0.30 3.41
CA GLU A 40 15.13 0.65 3.01
C GLU A 40 14.84 1.26 1.63
N GLN A 41 14.43 0.45 0.66
CA GLN A 41 14.07 0.93 -0.67
C GLN A 41 12.86 1.89 -0.62
N ARG A 42 11.83 1.60 0.19
CA ARG A 42 10.69 2.52 0.37
C ARG A 42 11.11 3.84 1.01
N VAL A 43 11.93 3.78 2.05
CA VAL A 43 12.46 4.99 2.71
C VAL A 43 13.27 5.83 1.72
N GLN A 44 14.13 5.20 0.92
CA GLN A 44 14.94 5.90 -0.10
C GLN A 44 14.07 6.54 -1.19
N MET A 45 13.06 5.84 -1.70
CA MET A 45 12.13 6.38 -2.70
C MET A 45 11.31 7.55 -2.15
N GLU A 46 10.83 7.46 -0.91
CA GLU A 46 10.11 8.56 -0.25
C GLU A 46 11.00 9.77 -0.02
N GLN A 47 12.25 9.56 0.42
CA GLN A 47 13.23 10.64 0.55
C GLN A 47 13.56 11.29 -0.81
N GLN A 48 13.66 10.50 -1.87
CA GLN A 48 13.90 11.02 -3.21
C GLN A 48 12.71 11.85 -3.70
N ARG A 49 11.48 11.33 -3.58
CA ARG A 49 10.26 12.12 -3.86
C ARG A 49 10.23 13.41 -3.07
N HIS A 50 10.55 13.36 -1.78
CA HIS A 50 10.57 14.54 -0.92
C HIS A 50 11.57 15.58 -1.43
N ARG A 51 12.82 15.17 -1.71
CA ARG A 51 13.84 16.06 -2.31
C ARG A 51 13.41 16.62 -3.66
N ASP A 52 12.80 15.80 -4.51
CA ASP A 52 12.31 16.26 -5.82
C ASP A 52 11.24 17.34 -5.65
N ILE A 53 10.34 17.20 -4.67
CA ILE A 53 9.32 18.22 -4.38
C ILE A 53 9.98 19.52 -3.87
N MET A 54 10.91 19.42 -2.92
CA MET A 54 11.61 20.59 -2.38
C MET A 54 12.42 21.32 -3.46
N ASN A 55 13.14 20.58 -4.29
CA ASN A 55 13.95 21.13 -5.38
C ASN A 55 13.08 21.79 -6.45
N ASN A 56 11.94 21.18 -6.81
CA ASN A 56 11.06 21.73 -7.84
C ASN A 56 10.33 23.01 -7.37
N LEU A 57 9.99 23.10 -6.09
CA LEU A 57 9.31 24.28 -5.55
C LEU A 57 10.27 25.39 -5.11
N HIS A 58 11.58 25.14 -5.02
CA HIS A 58 12.56 26.11 -4.53
C HIS A 58 12.09 26.81 -3.24
N LEU A 59 11.65 26.01 -2.25
CA LEU A 59 11.13 26.53 -0.98
C LEU A 59 12.25 27.22 -0.18
N THR A 60 11.92 28.28 0.55
CA THR A 60 12.83 28.83 1.56
C THR A 60 12.93 27.88 2.76
N PRO A 61 13.99 27.96 3.59
CA PRO A 61 14.12 27.13 4.79
C PRO A 61 12.91 27.21 5.74
N GLU A 62 12.29 28.39 5.85
CA GLU A 62 11.10 28.61 6.66
C GLU A 62 9.86 27.93 6.06
N GLN A 63 9.71 28.02 4.72
CA GLN A 63 8.64 27.33 3.99
C GLN A 63 8.81 25.80 4.07
N GLU A 64 10.04 25.30 4.02
CA GLU A 64 10.37 23.88 4.13
C GLU A 64 9.94 23.29 5.47
N ASN A 65 10.21 24.00 6.59
CA ASN A 65 9.77 23.53 7.90
C ASN A 65 8.23 23.44 8.00
N ALA A 66 7.52 24.46 7.51
CA ALA A 66 6.06 24.46 7.48
C ALA A 66 5.50 23.37 6.54
N PHE A 67 6.16 23.14 5.41
CA PHE A 67 5.82 22.06 4.48
C PHE A 67 5.96 20.69 5.17
N ASN A 68 7.07 20.45 5.85
CA ASN A 68 7.34 19.18 6.54
C ASN A 68 6.31 18.90 7.63
N LEU A 69 5.94 19.91 8.42
CA LEU A 69 4.90 19.75 9.43
C LEU A 69 3.53 19.41 8.83
N SER A 70 3.11 20.11 7.77
CA SER A 70 1.85 19.83 7.07
C SER A 70 1.87 18.43 6.44
N ARG A 71 3.01 18.03 5.87
CA ARG A 71 3.24 16.71 5.30
C ARG A 71 3.11 15.60 6.34
N ASP A 72 3.80 15.72 7.47
CA ASP A 72 3.79 14.69 8.51
C ASP A 72 2.38 14.49 9.08
N LYS A 73 1.66 15.60 9.31
CA LYS A 73 0.25 15.55 9.71
C LYS A 73 -0.62 14.84 8.66
N TYR A 74 -0.47 15.19 7.38
CA TYR A 74 -1.21 14.54 6.30
C TYR A 74 -0.93 13.04 6.25
N PHE A 75 0.34 12.62 6.28
CA PHE A 75 0.68 11.20 6.21
C PHE A 75 0.23 10.41 7.44
N HIS A 76 0.23 11.02 8.62
CA HIS A 76 -0.32 10.40 9.82
C HIS A 76 -1.83 10.17 9.70
N GLU A 77 -2.61 11.21 9.36
CA GLU A 77 -4.07 11.13 9.21
C GLU A 77 -4.47 10.20 8.05
N ALA A 78 -3.84 10.37 6.89
CA ALA A 78 -4.12 9.55 5.70
C ALA A 78 -3.69 8.09 5.90
N GLY A 79 -2.62 7.84 6.66
CA GLY A 79 -2.15 6.50 7.02
C GLY A 79 -3.22 5.70 7.76
N ALA A 80 -3.84 6.30 8.78
CA ALA A 80 -4.91 5.66 9.54
C ALA A 80 -6.14 5.33 8.66
N VAL A 81 -6.51 6.23 7.73
CA VAL A 81 -7.60 5.97 6.77
C VAL A 81 -7.25 4.84 5.80
N MET A 82 -5.99 4.78 5.34
CA MET A 82 -5.53 3.74 4.42
C MET A 82 -5.48 2.36 5.09
N GLU A 83 -5.12 2.29 6.37
CA GLU A 83 -5.18 1.07 7.16
C GLU A 83 -6.61 0.53 7.25
N GLN A 84 -7.58 1.41 7.57
CA GLN A 84 -9.00 1.06 7.59
C GLN A 84 -9.50 0.61 6.21
N LEU A 85 -9.07 1.27 5.12
CA LEU A 85 -9.40 0.84 3.76
C LEU A 85 -8.90 -0.59 3.48
N ASN A 86 -7.68 -0.92 3.91
CA ASN A 86 -7.13 -2.26 3.70
C ASN A 86 -7.87 -3.31 4.54
N ALA A 87 -8.21 -2.99 5.79
CA ALA A 87 -9.02 -3.87 6.63
C ALA A 87 -10.38 -4.16 5.97
N LYS A 88 -11.08 -3.12 5.50
CA LYS A 88 -12.38 -3.25 4.84
C LYS A 88 -12.32 -4.01 3.52
N ARG A 89 -11.25 -3.83 2.74
CA ARG A 89 -11.02 -4.64 1.51
C ARG A 89 -10.82 -6.11 1.83
N ASN A 90 -10.12 -6.42 2.92
CA ASN A 90 -9.94 -7.80 3.35
C ASN A 90 -11.27 -8.40 3.82
N GLU A 91 -12.05 -7.67 4.63
CA GLU A 91 -13.41 -8.08 5.03
C GLU A 91 -14.30 -8.33 3.80
N TYR A 92 -14.25 -7.44 2.81
CA TYR A 92 -15.01 -7.57 1.56
C TYR A 92 -14.63 -8.85 0.80
N ILE A 93 -13.33 -9.13 0.64
CA ILE A 93 -12.86 -10.34 -0.04
C ILE A 93 -13.27 -11.59 0.74
N GLN A 94 -13.11 -11.59 2.06
CA GLN A 94 -13.48 -12.73 2.90
C GLN A 94 -14.96 -13.09 2.74
N GLU A 95 -15.85 -12.09 2.83
CA GLU A 95 -17.29 -12.28 2.65
C GLU A 95 -17.62 -12.76 1.23
N LEU A 96 -17.00 -12.15 0.21
CA LEU A 96 -17.21 -12.50 -1.20
C LEU A 96 -16.81 -13.94 -1.52
N THR A 97 -15.79 -14.47 -0.84
CA THR A 97 -15.28 -15.84 -1.03
C THR A 97 -15.86 -16.87 -0.07
N SER A 98 -16.82 -16.49 0.77
CA SER A 98 -17.47 -17.40 1.72
C SER A 98 -18.41 -18.40 1.01
N GLU A 99 -18.78 -19.49 1.70
CA GLU A 99 -19.68 -20.52 1.14
C GLU A 99 -21.07 -19.95 0.80
N ASN A 100 -21.55 -18.97 1.55
CA ASN A 100 -22.83 -18.30 1.33
C ASN A 100 -22.67 -16.77 1.49
N PRO A 101 -22.21 -16.05 0.44
CA PRO A 101 -21.96 -14.62 0.52
C PRO A 101 -23.23 -13.80 0.79
N ASP A 102 -23.19 -12.93 1.79
CA ASP A 102 -24.27 -11.98 2.09
C ASP A 102 -24.10 -10.69 1.29
N THR A 103 -24.96 -10.53 0.28
CA THR A 103 -24.98 -9.35 -0.59
C THR A 103 -25.32 -8.05 0.13
N THR A 104 -26.07 -8.10 1.23
CA THR A 104 -26.40 -6.92 2.06
C THR A 104 -25.15 -6.46 2.80
N ARG A 105 -24.40 -7.39 3.38
CA ARG A 105 -23.13 -7.11 4.05
C ARG A 105 -22.08 -6.59 3.08
N LEU A 106 -21.97 -7.17 1.88
CA LEU A 106 -21.05 -6.69 0.83
C LEU A 106 -21.35 -5.25 0.40
N LYS A 107 -22.64 -4.89 0.28
CA LYS A 107 -23.06 -3.50 -0.01
C LYS A 107 -22.67 -2.56 1.13
N ALA A 108 -22.92 -2.93 2.39
CA ALA A 108 -22.51 -2.14 3.55
C ALA A 108 -20.99 -1.90 3.60
N ILE A 109 -20.18 -2.95 3.40
CA ILE A 109 -18.71 -2.81 3.37
C ILE A 109 -18.29 -1.89 2.21
N SER A 110 -18.95 -1.97 1.06
CA SER A 110 -18.66 -1.10 -0.09
C SER A 110 -18.97 0.37 0.20
N GLU A 111 -20.08 0.66 0.90
CA GLU A 111 -20.41 2.01 1.35
C GLU A 111 -19.37 2.56 2.31
N GLU A 112 -18.95 1.76 3.29
CA GLU A 112 -17.88 2.13 4.23
C GLU A 112 -16.56 2.42 3.53
N ILE A 113 -16.16 1.60 2.55
CA ILE A 113 -15.01 1.84 1.68
C ILE A 113 -15.16 3.18 0.93
N GLY A 114 -16.35 3.48 0.42
CA GLY A 114 -16.68 4.75 -0.23
C GLY A 114 -16.50 5.96 0.70
N VAL A 115 -16.96 5.86 1.94
CA VAL A 115 -16.78 6.90 2.97
C VAL A 115 -15.30 7.11 3.28
N LEU A 116 -14.52 6.04 3.42
CA LEU A 116 -13.08 6.15 3.66
C LEU A 116 -12.34 6.78 2.47
N HIS A 117 -12.70 6.44 1.23
CA HIS A 117 -12.17 7.08 0.04
C HIS A 117 -12.50 8.58 -0.01
N ARG A 118 -13.71 8.96 0.38
CA ARG A 118 -14.10 10.38 0.53
C ARG A 118 -13.22 11.07 1.58
N ASN A 119 -13.02 10.45 2.73
CA ASN A 119 -12.18 11.00 3.80
C ASN A 119 -10.75 11.25 3.32
N LEU A 120 -10.16 10.31 2.60
CA LEU A 120 -8.84 10.49 2.00
C LEU A 120 -8.79 11.69 1.05
N LYS A 121 -9.79 11.87 0.18
CA LYS A 121 -9.87 13.04 -0.71
C LYS A 121 -9.99 14.36 0.05
N VAL A 122 -10.74 14.39 1.15
CA VAL A 122 -10.85 15.58 2.02
C VAL A 122 -9.50 15.92 2.65
N LEU A 123 -8.76 14.92 3.13
CA LEU A 123 -7.40 15.10 3.68
C LEU A 123 -6.45 15.65 2.61
N THR A 124 -6.45 15.07 1.41
CA THR A 124 -5.61 15.53 0.28
C THR A 124 -5.94 16.98 -0.10
N MET A 125 -7.23 17.32 -0.19
CA MET A 125 -7.68 18.69 -0.47
C MET A 125 -7.15 19.66 0.60
N ARG A 126 -7.31 19.32 1.88
CA ARG A 126 -6.84 20.16 2.99
C ARG A 126 -5.34 20.39 2.93
N HIS A 127 -4.57 19.32 2.73
CA HIS A 127 -3.12 19.40 2.60
C HIS A 127 -2.70 20.28 1.43
N TYR A 128 -3.31 20.10 0.25
CA TYR A 128 -3.05 20.97 -0.91
C TYR A 128 -3.35 22.45 -0.60
N MET A 129 -4.46 22.76 0.08
CA MET A 129 -4.80 24.14 0.43
C MET A 129 -3.82 24.75 1.43
N GLU A 130 -3.32 23.98 2.39
CA GLU A 130 -2.27 24.41 3.32
C GLU A 130 -0.98 24.74 2.57
N LEU A 131 -0.51 23.84 1.70
CA LEU A 131 0.69 24.05 0.89
C LEU A 131 0.57 25.26 -0.03
N ARG A 132 -0.60 25.43 -0.66
CA ARG A 132 -0.85 26.55 -1.57
C ARG A 132 -0.74 27.90 -0.84
N ARG A 133 -1.13 27.99 0.42
CA ARG A 133 -1.01 29.21 1.24
C ARG A 133 0.44 29.55 1.58
N LEU A 134 1.31 28.54 1.69
CA LEU A 134 2.74 28.74 1.94
C LEU A 134 3.50 29.21 0.69
N CYS A 135 2.99 28.89 -0.50
CA CYS A 135 3.64 29.13 -1.78
C CYS A 135 3.35 30.53 -2.35
N ASN A 136 4.36 31.17 -2.95
CA ASN A 136 4.18 32.35 -3.79
C ASN A 136 3.53 32.02 -5.15
N ALA A 137 3.23 33.04 -5.97
CA ALA A 137 2.50 32.86 -7.24
C ALA A 137 3.18 31.89 -8.23
N ASP A 138 4.51 31.89 -8.31
CA ASP A 138 5.24 31.01 -9.23
C ASP A 138 5.35 29.59 -8.66
N GLN A 139 5.60 29.45 -7.35
CA GLN A 139 5.58 28.17 -6.64
C GLN A 139 4.22 27.47 -6.74
N GLN A 140 3.11 28.23 -6.70
CA GLN A 140 1.76 27.68 -6.85
C GLN A 140 1.54 27.03 -8.22
N LYS A 141 2.14 27.55 -9.31
CA LYS A 141 2.03 26.93 -10.64
C LYS A 141 2.65 25.53 -10.64
N VAL A 142 3.85 25.40 -10.07
CA VAL A 142 4.58 24.13 -9.94
C VAL A 142 3.80 23.16 -9.03
N LEU A 143 3.30 23.65 -7.89
CA LEU A 143 2.48 22.86 -6.97
C LEU A 143 1.24 22.29 -7.67
N ASN A 144 0.55 23.10 -8.46
CA ASN A 144 -0.65 22.68 -9.20
C ASN A 144 -0.35 21.57 -10.20
N GLU A 145 0.73 21.71 -10.96
CA GLU A 145 1.13 20.71 -11.95
C GLU A 145 1.47 19.38 -11.27
N MET A 146 2.21 19.44 -10.17
CA MET A 146 2.59 18.26 -9.39
C MET A 146 1.37 17.53 -8.81
N PHE A 147 0.44 18.27 -8.17
CA PHE A 147 -0.78 17.68 -7.62
C PHE A 147 -1.71 17.16 -8.71
N SER A 148 -1.79 17.82 -9.86
CA SER A 148 -2.57 17.33 -11.00
C SER A 148 -2.05 15.97 -11.48
N ARG A 149 -0.72 15.82 -11.62
CA ARG A 149 -0.09 14.53 -11.95
C ARG A 149 -0.35 13.47 -10.88
N PHE A 150 -0.30 13.84 -9.60
CA PHE A 150 -0.60 12.92 -8.49
C PHE A 150 -2.04 12.40 -8.57
N ILE A 151 -3.03 13.31 -8.65
CA ILE A 151 -4.46 12.98 -8.71
C ILE A 151 -4.80 12.19 -9.98
N GLN A 152 -4.25 12.56 -11.14
CA GLN A 152 -4.47 11.82 -12.38
C GLN A 152 -3.88 10.40 -12.36
N ASN A 153 -2.93 10.14 -11.46
CA ASN A 153 -2.33 8.83 -11.27
C ASN A 153 -2.91 8.09 -10.06
N GLU A 154 -3.79 8.71 -9.26
CA GLU A 154 -4.58 8.01 -8.25
C GLU A 154 -5.42 6.92 -8.94
N GLY A 155 -5.30 5.68 -8.45
CA GLY A 155 -5.95 4.52 -9.06
C GLY A 155 -5.17 3.83 -10.19
N LYS A 156 -4.07 4.41 -10.68
CA LYS A 156 -3.13 3.72 -11.59
C LYS A 156 -2.10 2.85 -10.86
N HIS A 157 -2.13 2.85 -9.51
CA HIS A 157 -1.34 1.94 -8.70
C HIS A 157 -1.82 0.51 -8.92
N ARG A 158 -1.10 -0.14 -9.85
CA ARG A 158 -1.09 -1.57 -10.13
C ARG A 158 -0.86 -2.33 -8.81
N GLY A 159 -1.91 -2.92 -8.26
CA GLY A 159 -1.78 -3.87 -7.16
C GLY A 159 -0.85 -5.04 -7.54
N PRO A 160 -0.29 -5.78 -6.57
CA PRO A 160 0.44 -7.01 -6.84
C PRO A 160 -0.56 -8.02 -7.45
N GLY A 161 -0.55 -8.15 -8.77
CA GLY A 161 -1.62 -8.83 -9.52
C GLY A 161 -2.00 -8.15 -10.84
N ALA A 162 -1.51 -6.92 -11.10
CA ALA A 162 -1.61 -6.28 -12.40
C ALA A 162 -0.64 -6.91 -13.43
N GLY A 163 -0.71 -8.22 -13.59
CA GLY A 163 -0.34 -8.87 -14.83
C GLY A 163 -1.13 -8.21 -15.96
N LYS A 164 -0.47 -8.12 -17.12
CA LYS A 164 -0.88 -7.45 -18.36
C LYS A 164 -2.35 -7.67 -18.77
N TRP A 165 -3.31 -7.01 -18.13
CA TRP A 165 -4.62 -6.74 -18.74
C TRP A 165 -4.44 -5.53 -19.65
N GLN A 166 -3.78 -5.76 -20.78
CA GLN A 166 -3.77 -4.79 -21.88
C GLN A 166 -5.18 -4.70 -22.46
N LYS A 167 -5.76 -3.50 -22.35
CA LYS A 167 -6.84 -2.95 -23.18
C LYS A 167 -7.62 -3.98 -24.03
N ARG A 168 -8.57 -4.69 -23.43
CA ARG A 168 -9.77 -5.14 -24.14
C ARG A 168 -10.94 -5.02 -23.18
N THR A 169 -11.98 -4.35 -23.66
CA THR A 169 -13.22 -3.93 -22.97
C THR A 169 -13.09 -2.66 -22.14
N SER A 170 -13.79 -1.63 -22.62
CA SER A 170 -14.22 -0.48 -21.83
C SER A 170 -15.18 -0.96 -20.74
N PRO A 171 -15.26 -0.33 -19.56
CA PRO A 171 -16.20 -0.73 -18.49
C PRO A 171 -17.67 -0.86 -18.93
N VAL A 172 -18.05 -0.23 -20.05
CA VAL A 172 -19.40 -0.32 -20.66
C VAL A 172 -19.73 -1.68 -21.29
N ASP A 173 -18.74 -2.56 -21.50
CA ASP A 173 -18.93 -3.88 -22.13
C ASP A 173 -19.02 -5.04 -21.12
N CYS A 174 -19.05 -4.75 -19.82
CA CYS A 174 -19.18 -5.78 -18.78
C CYS A 174 -20.62 -6.35 -18.73
N PRO A 175 -20.82 -7.67 -18.97
CA PRO A 175 -22.17 -8.26 -19.06
C PRO A 175 -22.99 -8.15 -17.76
N TRP A 176 -22.32 -8.08 -16.60
CA TRP A 176 -22.95 -8.05 -15.28
C TRP A 176 -23.48 -6.66 -14.86
N PHE A 177 -23.22 -5.59 -15.63
CA PHE A 177 -23.69 -4.24 -15.32
C PHE A 177 -24.97 -3.84 -16.06
N LYS A 178 -25.53 -4.73 -16.88
CA LYS A 178 -26.71 -4.46 -17.73
C LYS A 178 -28.05 -4.85 -17.12
N GLU A 179 -28.06 -5.35 -15.88
CA GLU A 179 -29.30 -5.66 -15.17
C GLU A 179 -29.48 -4.69 -14.00
N ASN A 180 -30.07 -3.55 -14.30
CA ASN A 180 -30.91 -2.72 -13.42
C ASN A 180 -31.86 -1.90 -14.29
#